data_AF-A0A5B0PKQ0-F1
#
_entry.id   AF-A0A5B0PKQ0-F1
#
_cell.length_a   1.000
_cell.length_b   1.000
_cell.length_c   1.000
_cell.angle_alpha   90.00
_cell.angle_beta   90.00
_cell.angle_gamma   90.00
#
_symmetry.space_group_name_H-M   'P 1'
#
loop_
_entity.id
_entity.type
_entity.pdbx_description
1 polymer ?
#
loop_
_entity_poly.entity_id
_entity_poly.type
_entity_poly.pdbx_seq_one_letter_code
_entity_poly.pdbx_strand_id
1 'polypeptide(L)' 'MALHTNASQFFDPGQYLIGDAAYNLTMTTIPPYKVPAANLLENVEFNYCLAKSRVRNKHAIGVLKARWSSLKEM' A
#
# COMPACT_ATOMS: atom_id res chain seq x y z
N MET A 1 0.23 16.95 6.08
CA MET A 1 -0.98 16.33 6.67
C MET A 1 -0.56 15.01 7.30
N ALA A 2 -0.55 14.92 8.63
CA ALA A 2 -0.13 13.71 9.31
C ALA A 2 -1.32 12.75 9.46
N LEU A 3 -1.66 12.02 8.39
CA LEU A 3 -2.70 10.98 8.37
C LEU A 3 -2.55 10.02 9.57
N HIS A 4 -1.31 9.73 9.98
CA HIS A 4 -0.97 8.88 11.12
C HIS A 4 -1.31 9.47 12.49
N THR A 5 -1.53 10.78 12.60
CA THR A 5 -1.88 11.45 13.87
C THR A 5 -3.39 11.59 14.08
N ASN A 6 -4.18 11.69 13.00
CA ASN A 6 -5.62 11.96 13.06
C ASN A 6 -6.41 11.02 12.13
N ALA A 7 -6.13 9.72 12.18
CA ALA A 7 -6.72 8.77 11.24
C ALA A 7 -8.27 8.76 11.24
N SER A 8 -8.90 9.04 12.39
CA SER A 8 -10.36 9.14 12.52
C SER A 8 -11.00 10.25 11.69
N GLN A 9 -10.24 11.23 11.20
CA GLN A 9 -10.74 12.29 10.30
C GLN A 9 -10.71 11.89 8.82
N PHE A 10 -10.03 10.78 8.48
CA PHE A 10 -9.77 10.37 7.10
C PHE A 10 -10.28 8.97 6.75
N PHE A 11 -10.65 8.18 7.75
CA PHE A 11 -11.18 6.82 7.57
C PHE A 11 -12.52 6.68 8.26
N ASP A 12 -13.54 6.27 7.51
CA ASP A 12 -14.78 5.78 8.08
C ASP A 12 -14.57 4.40 8.75
N PRO A 13 -15.49 3.96 9.65
CA PRO A 13 -15.43 2.62 10.21
C PRO A 13 -15.32 1.54 9.13
N GLY A 14 -14.31 0.67 9.26
CA GLY A 14 -14.04 -0.43 8.31
C GLY A 14 -13.24 -0.01 7.07
N GLN A 15 -12.78 1.23 6.97
CA GLN A 15 -11.85 1.65 5.92
C GLN A 15 -10.39 1.46 6.35
N TYR A 16 -9.58 1.00 5.39
CA TYR A 16 -8.16 0.75 5.59
C TYR A 16 -7.37 1.15 4.36
N LEU A 17 -6.13 1.60 4.57
CA LEU A 17 -5.14 1.77 3.53
C LEU A 17 -4.38 0.47 3.32
N ILE A 18 -4.22 0.04 2.07
CA ILE A 18 -3.34 -1.07 1.75
C ILE A 18 -1.93 -0.55 1.51
N GLY A 19 -0.99 -1.03 2.32
CA GLY A 19 0.39 -0.54 2.37
C GLY A 19 1.41 -1.44 1.68
N ASP A 20 2.59 -0.88 1.41
CA ASP A 20 3.79 -1.65 1.03
C ASP A 20 4.36 -2.44 2.23
N ALA A 21 5.21 -3.44 1.96
CA ALA A 21 5.86 -4.27 2.98
C ALA A 21 6.79 -3.47 3.92
N ALA A 22 7.21 -2.27 3.50
CA ALA A 22 8.00 -1.34 4.30
C ALA A 22 7.19 -0.65 5.42
N TYR A 23 5.86 -0.63 5.33
CA TYR A 23 5.01 -0.01 6.36
C TYR A 23 4.63 -1.01 7.44
N ASN A 24 4.44 -0.50 8.66
CA ASN A 24 3.95 -1.28 9.78
C ASN A 24 2.44 -1.50 9.69
N LEU A 25 1.97 -2.62 10.22
CA LEU A 25 0.55 -2.87 10.47
C LEU A 25 0.05 -1.89 11.53
N THR A 26 -1.05 -1.19 11.24
CA THR A 26 -1.72 -0.29 12.17
C THR A 26 -3.23 -0.49 12.10
N MET A 27 -3.98 0.26 12.90
CA MET A 27 -5.46 0.24 12.86
C MET A 27 -6.05 0.66 11.52
N THR A 28 -5.30 1.38 10.68
CA THR A 28 -5.78 1.92 9.41
C THR A 28 -4.86 1.58 8.23
N THR A 29 -3.79 0.81 8.43
CA THR A 29 -2.86 0.41 7.37
C THR A 29 -2.60 -1.08 7.42
N ILE A 30 -2.89 -1.78 6.33
CA ILE A 30 -2.71 -3.22 6.17
C ILE A 30 -1.58 -3.48 5.17
N PRO A 31 -0.38 -3.87 5.62
CA PRO A 31 0.70 -4.33 4.75
C PRO A 31 0.51 -5.79 4.32
N PRO A 32 1.31 -6.30 3.36
CA PRO A 32 1.35 -7.73 3.04
C PRO A 32 1.79 -8.57 4.25
N TYR A 33 1.31 -9.80 4.30
CA TYR A 33 1.77 -10.79 5.29
C TYR A 33 3.24 -11.14 5.05
N LYS A 34 3.97 -11.35 6.15
CA LYS A 34 5.35 -11.85 6.16
C LYS A 34 5.36 -13.32 6.60
N VAL A 35 6.43 -14.05 6.27
CA VAL A 35 6.61 -15.45 6.70
C VAL A 35 6.65 -15.50 8.24
N PRO A 36 6.00 -16.48 8.89
CA PRO A 36 5.35 -17.67 8.31
C PRO A 36 3.90 -17.46 7.86
N ALA A 37 3.22 -16.40 8.29
CA ALA A 37 1.82 -16.15 7.96
C ALA A 37 1.57 -16.04 6.45
N ALA A 38 2.55 -15.52 5.70
CA ALA A 38 2.49 -15.43 4.24
C ALA A 38 2.32 -16.78 3.53
N ASN A 39 2.58 -17.91 4.20
CA ASN A 39 2.45 -19.25 3.61
C ASN A 39 1.04 -19.86 3.79
N LEU A 40 0.16 -19.21 4.57
CA LEU A 40 -1.24 -19.60 4.64
C LEU A 40 -1.91 -19.28 3.31
N LEU A 41 -2.71 -20.21 2.77
CA LEU A 41 -3.29 -20.11 1.43
C LEU A 41 -4.03 -18.78 1.20
N GLU A 42 -4.85 -18.36 2.17
CA GLU A 42 -5.59 -17.09 2.13
C GLU A 42 -4.66 -15.87 2.04
N ASN A 43 -3.54 -15.91 2.75
CA ASN A 43 -2.56 -14.83 2.77
C ASN A 43 -1.70 -14.80 1.51
N VAL A 44 -1.48 -15.96 0.87
CA VAL A 44 -0.82 -16.05 -0.45
C VAL A 44 -1.68 -15.33 -1.49
N GLU A 45 -2.99 -15.59 -1.51
CA GLU A 45 -3.91 -14.95 -2.45
C GLU A 45 -3.99 -13.43 -2.21
N PHE A 46 -4.12 -13.01 -0.95
CA PHE A 46 -4.09 -11.59 -0.59
C PHE A 46 -2.79 -10.90 -1.05
N ASN A 47 -1.62 -11.48 -0.72
CA ASN A 47 -0.33 -10.95 -1.11
C ASN A 47 -0.14 -10.91 -2.64
N TYR A 48 -0.65 -11.90 -3.36
CA TYR A 48 -0.62 -11.95 -4.82
C TYR A 48 -1.42 -10.80 -5.44
N CYS A 49 -2.66 -10.60 -4.99
CA CYS A 49 -3.51 -9.50 -5.44
C CYS A 49 -2.88 -8.13 -5.14
N LEU A 50 -2.32 -7.96 -3.95
CA LEU A 50 -1.62 -6.74 -3.56
C LEU A 50 -0.39 -6.49 -4.47
N ALA A 51 0.45 -7.50 -4.68
CA ALA A 51 1.63 -7.37 -5.54
C ALA A 51 1.25 -6.97 -6.97
N LYS A 52 0.19 -7.56 -7.53
CA LYS A 52 -0.32 -7.24 -8.88
C LYS A 52 -0.80 -5.79 -8.98
N SER A 53 -1.54 -5.30 -7.98
CA SER A 53 -1.99 -3.90 -7.92
C SER A 53 -0.81 -2.93 -7.80
N ARG A 54 0.20 -3.28 -6.99
CA ARG A 54 1.42 -2.48 -6.82
C ARG A 54 2.20 -2.31 -8.14
N VAL A 55 2.29 -3.36 -8.96
CA VAL A 55 2.97 -3.28 -10.27
C VAL A 55 2.30 -2.23 -11.16
N ARG A 56 0.96 -2.21 -11.20
CA ARG A 56 0.20 -1.21 -11.97
C ARG A 56 0.42 0.20 -11.45
N ASN A 57 0.36 0.40 -10.13
CA ASN A 57 0.58 1.71 -9.51
C ASN A 57 1.99 2.23 -9.80
N LYS A 58 3.01 1.37 -9.67
CA LYS A 58 4.41 1.73 -9.99
C LYS A 58 4.58 2.10 -11.46
N HIS A 59 3.99 1.32 -12.36
CA HIS A 59 4.07 1.61 -13.79
C HIS A 59 3.40 2.95 -14.11
N ALA A 60 2.19 3.20 -13.58
CA ALA A 60 1.49 4.46 -13.77
C ALA A 60 2.30 5.66 -13.25
N ILE A 61 2.81 5.59 -12.02
CA ILE A 61 3.66 6.64 -11.45
C ILE A 61 4.95 6.83 -12.26
N GLY A 62 5.56 5.74 -12.74
CA GLY A 62 6.74 5.80 -13.60
C GLY A 62 6.47 6.58 -14.90
N VAL A 63 5.34 6.33 -15.55
CA VAL A 63 4.90 7.09 -16.74
C VAL A 63 4.69 8.57 -16.41
N LEU A 64 4.06 8.89 -15.27
CA LEU A 64 3.89 10.27 -14.82
C LEU A 64 5.26 10.95 -14.62
N LYS A 65 6.18 10.32 -13.89
CA LYS A 65 7.54 10.86 -13.66
C LYS A 65 8.35 11.05 -14.94
N ALA A 66 8.17 10.17 -15.92
CA ALA A 66 8.85 10.30 -17.21
C ALA A 66 8.33 11.49 -18.03
N ARG A 67 7.03 11.81 -17.93
CA ARG A 67 6.39 12.91 -18.66
C ARG A 67 6.60 14.27 -18.00
N TRP A 68 6.56 14.33 -16.68
CA TRP A 68 6.70 15.58 -15.93
C TRP A 68 8.02 15.61 -15.18
N SER A 69 8.98 16.37 -15.69
CA SER A 69 10.30 16.53 -15.08
C SER A 69 10.24 17.03 -13.64
N SER A 70 9.21 17.79 -13.26
CA SER A 70 8.98 18.24 -11.88
C SER A 70 8.72 17.10 -10.89
N LEU A 71 8.35 15.90 -11.37
CA LEU A 71 8.05 14.73 -10.54
C LEU A 71 9.24 13.76 -10.41
N LYS A 72 10.37 14.02 -11.08
CA LYS A 72 11.52 13.08 -11.10
C LYS A 72 12.13 12.86 -9.71
N GLU A 73 12.23 13.93 -8.92
CA GLU A 73 12.87 13.95 -7.59
C GLU A 73 11.87 13.75 -6.42
N MET A 74 10.60 13.42 -6.71
CA MET A 74 9.60 13.12 -5.67
C MET A 74 9.69 11.71 -5.11
#